data_AF-A0A9W7E3Q1-F1
#
_entry.id   AF-A0A9W7E3Q1-F1
#
_cell.length_a   1.000
_cell.length_b   1.000
_cell.length_c   1.000
_cell.angle_alpha   90.00
_cell.angle_beta   90.00
_cell.angle_gamma   90.00
#
_symmetry.space_group_name_H-M   'P 1'
#
loop_
_entity.id
_entity.type
_entity.pdbx_description
1 polymer ?
#
loop_
_entity_poly.entity_id
_entity_poly.type
_entity_poly.pdbx_seq_one_letter_code
_entity_poly.pdbx_strand_id
1 'polypeptide(L)'
;MSKYSFLTLPTILVASYILQLALPSSDGEGDKTPLPDVYKPLHDWLGWVYFLSWSLSFYPQLLLNIHRGTTLGLSPDYALYNLIGFGCYAVYTLSLSSSSSIRSSYESHHNGSSPLVSSQDVLFAIHAITLSAVGLAQVAHYDGIGTRGRQTPSRNCFVICCCIIR
;
A
#
# COMPACT_ATOMS: atom_id res chain seq x y z
N MET A 1 -12.15 -21.54 -11.25
CA MET A 1 -12.60 -20.16 -10.94
C MET A 1 -13.31 -20.19 -9.61
N SER A 2 -12.70 -19.61 -8.58
CA SER A 2 -13.08 -19.84 -7.18
C SER A 2 -14.29 -18.98 -6.77
N LYS A 3 -15.27 -19.60 -6.10
CA LYS A 3 -16.55 -18.99 -5.66
C LYS A 3 -16.39 -17.74 -4.77
N TYR A 4 -15.17 -17.45 -4.29
CA TYR A 4 -14.85 -16.29 -3.47
C TYR A 4 -14.74 -14.97 -4.25
N SER A 5 -14.63 -14.98 -5.58
CA SER A 5 -14.47 -13.74 -6.36
C SER A 5 -15.75 -12.91 -6.53
N PHE A 6 -16.94 -13.52 -6.39
CA PHE A 6 -18.22 -12.82 -6.58
C PHE A 6 -18.83 -12.30 -5.26
N LEU A 7 -18.45 -12.91 -4.12
CA LEU A 7 -18.84 -12.44 -2.77
C LEU A 7 -17.90 -11.38 -2.18
N THR A 8 -16.71 -11.17 -2.76
CA THR A 8 -15.71 -10.22 -2.24
C THR A 8 -16.06 -8.76 -2.55
N LEU A 9 -16.66 -8.47 -3.70
CA LEU A 9 -17.03 -7.09 -4.04
C LEU A 9 -18.11 -6.50 -3.11
N PRO A 10 -19.25 -7.17 -2.84
CA PRO A 10 -20.25 -6.64 -1.91
C PRO A 10 -19.72 -6.50 -0.49
N THR A 11 -18.86 -7.43 -0.05
CA THR A 11 -18.26 -7.39 1.28
C THR A 11 -17.22 -6.28 1.42
N ILE A 12 -16.42 -6.01 0.38
CA ILE A 12 -15.54 -4.84 0.33
C ILE A 12 -16.34 -3.55 0.44
N LEU A 13 -17.43 -3.40 -0.34
CA LEU A 13 -18.24 -2.17 -0.31
C LEU A 13 -18.91 -1.95 1.05
N VAL A 14 -19.46 -3.00 1.66
CA VAL A 14 -20.07 -2.94 3.01
C VAL A 14 -19.01 -2.62 4.08
N ALA A 15 -17.84 -3.27 4.03
CA ALA A 15 -16.75 -2.98 4.96
C ALA A 15 -16.22 -1.55 4.79
N SER A 16 -16.15 -1.04 3.56
CA SER A 16 -15.73 0.34 3.26
C SER A 16 -16.70 1.35 3.84
N TYR A 17 -18.00 1.10 3.67
CA TYR A 17 -19.05 1.94 4.21
C TYR A 17 -19.06 1.93 5.76
N ILE A 18 -18.88 0.76 6.38
CA ILE A 18 -18.78 0.65 7.85
C ILE A 18 -17.51 1.35 8.36
N LEU A 19 -16.38 1.19 7.69
CA LEU A 19 -15.11 1.82 8.08
C LEU A 19 -15.16 3.34 7.93
N GLN A 20 -15.82 3.85 6.87
CA GLN A 20 -16.07 5.27 6.68
C GLN A 20 -16.98 5.85 7.77
N LEU A 21 -17.94 5.09 8.30
CA LEU A 21 -18.76 5.51 9.44
C LEU A 21 -17.99 5.45 10.77
N ALA A 22 -17.02 4.54 10.88
CA ALA A 22 -16.24 4.34 12.11
C ALA A 22 -15.07 5.31 12.26
N LEU A 23 -14.52 5.83 11.16
CA LEU A 23 -13.43 6.79 11.15
C LEU A 23 -13.94 8.16 10.71
N PRO A 24 -13.57 9.25 11.41
CA PRO A 24 -13.96 10.59 11.01
C PRO A 24 -13.50 10.89 9.58
N SER A 25 -14.38 11.51 8.79
CA SER A 25 -14.07 11.99 7.45
C SER A 25 -12.87 12.95 7.51
N SER A 26 -12.07 12.98 6.44
CA SER A 26 -10.80 13.73 6.39
C SER A 26 -11.01 15.25 6.35
N ASP A 27 -12.25 15.71 6.57
CA ASP A 27 -12.73 17.09 6.56
C ASP A 27 -12.05 18.00 7.60
N GLY A 28 -11.40 17.40 8.61
CA GLY A 28 -10.74 18.12 9.71
C GLY A 28 -9.30 18.57 9.45
N GLU A 29 -8.63 18.07 8.40
CA GLU A 29 -7.21 18.32 8.17
C GLU A 29 -6.97 19.24 6.97
N GLY A 30 -7.38 20.51 7.12
CA GLY A 30 -7.00 21.59 6.20
C GLY A 30 -7.30 21.29 4.72
N ASP A 31 -8.51 20.79 4.45
CA ASP A 31 -8.98 20.41 3.11
C ASP A 31 -8.87 21.58 2.12
N LYS A 32 -7.80 21.55 1.33
CA LYS A 32 -7.61 22.41 0.14
C LYS A 32 -7.89 21.63 -1.14
N THR A 33 -8.77 20.63 -1.11
CA THR A 33 -9.17 19.99 -2.36
C THR A 33 -9.88 21.02 -3.25
N PRO A 34 -9.51 21.15 -4.53
CA PRO A 34 -10.16 22.09 -5.46
C PRO A 34 -11.57 21.62 -5.89
N LEU A 35 -12.10 20.56 -5.26
CA LEU A 35 -13.36 19.92 -5.63
C LEU A 35 -14.55 20.62 -4.96
N PRO A 36 -15.65 20.86 -5.68
CA PRO A 36 -16.91 21.32 -5.10
C PRO A 36 -17.39 20.39 -3.97
N ASP A 37 -18.00 20.94 -2.93
CA ASP A 37 -18.43 20.20 -1.72
C ASP A 37 -19.33 18.99 -2.01
N VAL A 38 -20.06 19.02 -3.13
CA VAL A 38 -20.93 17.92 -3.57
C VAL A 38 -20.14 16.63 -3.89
N TYR A 39 -18.87 16.73 -4.29
CA TYR A 39 -18.05 15.57 -4.68
C TYR A 39 -17.26 14.97 -3.52
N LYS A 40 -17.10 15.69 -2.39
CA LYS A 40 -16.27 15.26 -1.26
C LYS A 40 -16.72 13.92 -0.66
N PRO A 41 -18.02 13.68 -0.39
CA PRO A 41 -18.45 12.39 0.18
C PRO A 41 -18.20 11.21 -0.76
N LEU A 42 -18.34 11.44 -2.07
CA LEU A 42 -18.10 10.42 -3.09
C LEU A 42 -16.60 10.11 -3.20
N HIS A 43 -15.76 11.14 -3.19
CA HIS A 43 -14.30 11.00 -3.18
C HIS A 43 -13.84 10.17 -1.98
N ASP A 44 -14.32 10.51 -0.79
CA ASP A 44 -13.96 9.79 0.45
C ASP A 44 -14.41 8.33 0.42
N TRP A 45 -15.64 8.06 -0.06
CA TRP A 45 -16.13 6.69 -0.18
C TRP A 45 -15.29 5.87 -1.17
N LEU A 46 -14.95 6.44 -2.32
CA LEU A 46 -14.09 5.79 -3.30
C LEU A 46 -12.69 5.53 -2.75
N GLY A 47 -12.14 6.45 -1.94
CA GLY A 47 -10.86 6.27 -1.24
C GLY A 47 -10.87 5.08 -0.28
N TRP A 48 -11.95 4.90 0.49
CA TRP A 48 -12.08 3.74 1.39
C TRP A 48 -12.28 2.42 0.64
N VAL A 49 -13.06 2.42 -0.44
CA VAL A 49 -13.22 1.25 -1.32
C VAL A 49 -11.89 0.87 -1.97
N TYR A 50 -11.13 1.85 -2.45
CA TYR A 50 -9.78 1.67 -2.97
C TYR A 50 -8.87 1.03 -1.92
N PHE A 51 -8.80 1.60 -0.72
CA PHE A 51 -7.97 1.09 0.38
C PHE A 51 -8.29 -0.38 0.70
N LEU A 52 -9.58 -0.73 0.85
CA LEU A 52 -9.96 -2.10 1.20
C LEU A 52 -9.79 -3.09 0.05
N SER A 53 -10.08 -2.67 -1.19
CA SER A 53 -9.88 -3.51 -2.37
C SER A 53 -8.41 -3.88 -2.53
N TRP A 54 -7.51 -2.90 -2.44
CA TRP A 54 -6.08 -3.17 -2.51
C TRP A 54 -5.58 -3.97 -1.31
N SER A 55 -6.00 -3.64 -0.09
CA SER A 55 -5.60 -4.36 1.12
C SER A 55 -5.97 -5.84 1.05
N LEU A 56 -7.19 -6.16 0.61
CA LEU A 56 -7.65 -7.56 0.49
C LEU A 56 -6.80 -8.38 -0.48
N SER A 57 -6.21 -7.75 -1.51
CA SER A 57 -5.39 -8.45 -2.50
C SER A 57 -4.10 -9.06 -1.94
N PHE A 58 -3.58 -8.53 -0.81
CA PHE A 58 -2.35 -9.04 -0.19
C PHE A 58 -2.56 -10.33 0.61
N TYR A 59 -3.73 -10.49 1.24
CA TYR A 59 -3.99 -11.58 2.18
C TYR A 59 -3.96 -12.99 1.57
N PRO A 60 -4.53 -13.25 0.37
CA PRO A 60 -4.52 -14.58 -0.23
C PRO A 60 -3.10 -15.17 -0.34
N GLN A 61 -2.12 -14.35 -0.75
CA GLN A 61 -0.74 -14.81 -0.88
C GLN A 61 -0.11 -15.11 0.48
N LEU A 62 -0.29 -14.21 1.46
CA LEU A 62 0.23 -14.37 2.82
C LEU A 62 -0.33 -15.62 3.52
N LEU A 63 -1.64 -15.85 3.39
CA LEU A 63 -2.33 -17.01 3.97
C LEU A 63 -1.92 -18.31 3.29
N LEU A 64 -1.75 -18.29 1.95
CA LEU A 64 -1.30 -19.46 1.21
C LEU A 64 0.11 -19.88 1.61
N ASN A 65 1.02 -18.92 1.84
CA ASN A 65 2.37 -19.18 2.31
C ASN A 65 2.35 -19.86 3.70
N ILE A 66 1.50 -19.40 4.63
CA ILE A 66 1.34 -20.01 5.96
C ILE A 66 0.79 -21.43 5.85
N HIS A 67 -0.29 -21.60 5.08
CA HIS A 67 -0.95 -22.90 4.94
C HIS A 67 -0.04 -23.95 4.28
N ARG A 68 0.77 -23.55 3.30
CA ARG A 68 1.70 -24.46 2.62
C ARG A 68 3.00 -24.69 3.39
N GLY A 69 3.36 -23.78 4.29
CA GLY A 69 4.68 -23.78 4.95
C GLY A 69 5.85 -23.62 3.98
N THR A 70 5.59 -23.09 2.78
CA THR A 70 6.58 -22.84 1.73
C THR A 70 6.12 -21.67 0.86
N THR A 71 7.07 -20.88 0.43
CA THR A 71 6.95 -19.77 -0.52
C THR A 71 7.38 -20.15 -1.94
N LEU A 72 7.69 -21.43 -2.21
CA LEU A 72 7.96 -21.92 -3.57
C LEU A 72 6.77 -21.62 -4.50
N GLY A 73 7.04 -20.79 -5.51
CA GLY A 73 6.06 -20.22 -6.44
C GLY A 73 5.92 -18.69 -6.34
N LEU A 74 6.31 -18.10 -5.21
CA LEU A 74 6.50 -16.67 -5.04
C LEU A 74 7.94 -16.31 -5.41
N SER A 75 8.12 -15.29 -6.25
CA SER A 75 9.45 -14.80 -6.60
C SER A 75 10.02 -13.96 -5.46
N PRO A 76 11.23 -14.25 -4.94
CA PRO A 76 11.90 -13.39 -3.96
C PRO A 76 12.12 -11.97 -4.48
N ASP A 77 12.39 -11.82 -5.77
CA ASP A 77 12.55 -10.51 -6.42
C ASP A 77 11.26 -9.70 -6.33
N TYR A 78 10.11 -10.35 -6.55
CA TYR A 78 8.82 -9.71 -6.41
C TYR A 78 8.58 -9.24 -4.97
N ALA A 79 8.87 -10.09 -3.97
CA ALA A 79 8.70 -9.71 -2.57
C ALA A 79 9.61 -8.53 -2.19
N LEU A 80 10.86 -8.52 -2.66
CA LEU A 80 11.81 -7.44 -2.41
C LEU A 80 11.39 -6.13 -3.10
N TYR A 81 10.97 -6.20 -4.36
CA TYR A 81 10.49 -5.02 -5.09
C TYR A 81 9.22 -4.43 -4.49
N ASN A 82 8.28 -5.25 -4.01
CA ASN A 82 7.10 -4.74 -3.31
C ASN A 82 7.50 -4.00 -2.04
N LEU A 83 8.42 -4.55 -1.24
CA LEU A 83 8.88 -3.88 -0.03
C LEU A 83 9.50 -2.52 -0.31
N ILE A 84 10.36 -2.42 -1.33
CA ILE A 84 11.01 -1.16 -1.70
C ILE A 84 10.01 -0.19 -2.32
N GLY A 85 9.16 -0.66 -3.22
CA GLY A 85 8.14 0.17 -3.88
C GLY A 85 7.16 0.78 -2.87
N PHE A 86 6.61 -0.04 -1.97
CA PHE A 86 5.74 0.46 -0.90
C PHE A 86 6.50 1.25 0.16
N GLY A 87 7.79 0.99 0.36
CA GLY A 87 8.68 1.82 1.17
C GLY A 87 8.81 3.23 0.63
N CYS A 88 9.15 3.38 -0.66
CA CYS A 88 9.20 4.67 -1.33
C CYS A 88 7.83 5.38 -1.30
N TYR A 89 6.75 4.64 -1.54
CA TYR A 89 5.40 5.19 -1.47
C TYR A 89 5.04 5.68 -0.06
N ALA A 90 5.36 4.92 0.99
CA ALA A 90 5.14 5.32 2.38
C ALA A 90 5.96 6.55 2.75
N VAL A 91 7.23 6.61 2.36
CA VAL A 91 8.06 7.81 2.56
C VAL A 91 7.45 9.02 1.85
N TYR A 92 6.98 8.86 0.61
CA TYR A 92 6.34 9.92 -0.16
C TYR A 92 5.05 10.43 0.52
N THR A 93 4.11 9.54 0.84
CA THR A 93 2.82 9.93 1.42
C THR A 93 2.98 10.51 2.82
N LEU A 94 3.83 9.92 3.67
CA LEU A 94 4.12 10.43 5.01
C LEU A 94 4.83 11.78 4.99
N SER A 95 5.78 11.96 4.08
CA SER A 95 6.50 13.24 3.96
C SER A 95 5.57 14.37 3.56
N LEU A 96 4.65 14.12 2.63
CA LEU A 96 3.67 15.10 2.19
C LEU A 96 2.53 15.31 3.19
N SER A 97 2.19 14.31 4.01
CA SER A 97 1.18 14.46 5.06
C SER A 97 1.72 15.22 6.27
N SER A 98 2.92 14.88 6.75
CA SER A 98 3.43 15.35 8.04
C SER A 98 4.29 16.62 7.94
N SER A 99 4.90 16.92 6.80
CA SER A 99 5.80 18.08 6.66
C SER A 99 5.16 19.23 5.89
N SER A 100 4.84 20.31 6.60
CA SER A 100 4.36 21.57 6.02
C SER A 100 5.40 22.22 5.10
N SER A 101 6.69 22.03 5.38
CA SER A 101 7.79 22.56 4.55
C SER A 101 7.86 21.87 3.18
N ILE A 102 7.67 20.54 3.16
CA ILE A 102 7.64 19.75 1.91
C ILE A 102 6.38 20.10 1.12
N ARG A 103 5.23 20.24 1.80
CA ARG A 103 3.97 20.66 1.17
C ARG A 103 4.07 22.04 0.53
N SER A 104 4.69 23.01 1.21
CA SER A 104 4.90 24.35 0.66
C SER A 104 5.85 24.35 -0.54
N SER A 105 6.91 23.54 -0.50
CA SER A 105 7.81 23.35 -1.64
C SER A 105 7.12 22.66 -2.82
N TYR A 106 6.20 21.73 -2.57
CA TYR A 106 5.40 21.10 -3.61
C TYR A 106 4.44 22.11 -4.26
N GLU A 107 3.72 22.88 -3.45
CA GLU A 107 2.81 23.94 -3.89
C GLU A 107 3.55 24.98 -4.75
N SER A 108 4.77 25.38 -4.38
CA SER A 108 5.55 26.36 -5.15
C SER A 108 5.93 25.86 -6.56
N HIS A 109 6.12 24.54 -6.73
CA HIS A 109 6.44 23.94 -8.01
C HIS A 109 5.21 23.55 -8.85
N HIS A 110 4.02 23.52 -8.24
CA HIS A 110 2.76 23.10 -8.87
C HIS A 110 1.71 24.22 -8.88
N ASN A 111 2.12 25.45 -9.17
CA ASN A 111 1.23 26.62 -9.29
C ASN A 111 0.31 26.86 -8.08
N GLY A 112 0.78 26.56 -6.87
CA GLY A 112 0.02 26.67 -5.63
C GLY A 112 -0.94 25.50 -5.34
N SER A 113 -0.94 24.46 -6.18
CA SER A 113 -1.79 23.29 -5.99
C SER A 113 -1.29 22.44 -4.83
N SER A 114 -2.16 22.19 -3.85
CA SER A 114 -1.84 21.31 -2.73
C SER A 114 -1.66 19.86 -3.19
N PRO A 115 -0.85 19.06 -2.48
CA PRO A 115 -0.68 17.65 -2.79
C PRO A 115 -2.01 16.90 -2.65
N LEU A 116 -2.33 16.05 -3.63
CA LEU A 116 -3.53 15.19 -3.66
C LEU A 116 -3.45 13.98 -2.69
N VAL A 117 -2.51 14.00 -1.75
CA VAL A 117 -2.32 12.89 -0.81
C VAL A 117 -3.40 12.97 0.26
N SER A 118 -4.28 11.97 0.28
CA SER A 118 -5.36 11.89 1.25
C SER A 118 -4.97 10.99 2.43
N SER A 119 -5.69 11.10 3.55
CA SER A 119 -5.43 10.30 4.76
C SER A 119 -5.52 8.79 4.50
N GLN A 120 -6.39 8.37 3.56
CA GLN A 120 -6.54 6.98 3.14
C GLN A 120 -5.28 6.45 2.44
N ASP A 121 -4.54 7.29 1.70
CA ASP A 121 -3.30 6.91 1.02
C ASP A 121 -2.17 6.63 2.02
N VAL A 122 -2.11 7.42 3.09
CA VAL A 122 -1.13 7.23 4.17
C VAL A 122 -1.39 5.91 4.90
N LEU A 123 -2.66 5.65 5.25
CA LEU A 123 -3.06 4.39 5.88
C LEU A 123 -2.77 3.20 4.96
N PHE A 124 -3.08 3.31 3.66
CA PHE A 124 -2.75 2.30 2.67
C PHE A 124 -1.25 2.05 2.60
N ALA A 125 -0.43 3.09 2.56
CA ALA A 125 1.02 2.96 2.44
C ALA A 125 1.63 2.23 3.64
N ILE A 126 1.21 2.57 4.86
CA ILE A 126 1.66 1.90 6.09
C ILE A 126 1.21 0.43 6.10
N HIS A 127 -0.02 0.16 5.67
CA HIS A 127 -0.53 -1.20 5.57
C HIS A 127 0.25 -2.03 4.55
N ALA A 128 0.47 -1.50 3.35
CA ALA A 128 1.11 -2.17 2.24
C ALA A 128 2.60 -2.47 2.51
N ILE A 129 3.35 -1.52 3.10
CA ILE A 129 4.75 -1.77 3.50
C ILE A 129 4.83 -2.84 4.59
N THR A 130 3.90 -2.84 5.54
CA THR A 130 3.83 -3.86 6.61
C THR A 130 3.59 -5.24 6.04
N LEU A 131 2.57 -5.41 5.18
CA LEU A 131 2.26 -6.69 4.57
C LEU A 131 3.36 -7.17 3.60
N SER A 132 4.02 -6.24 2.90
CA SER A 132 5.16 -6.57 2.05
C SER A 132 6.37 -7.03 2.86
N ALA A 133 6.62 -6.42 4.02
CA ALA A 133 7.67 -6.85 4.95
C ALA A 133 7.37 -8.25 5.51
N VAL A 134 6.11 -8.52 5.88
CA VAL A 134 5.69 -9.87 6.29
C VAL A 134 5.87 -10.87 5.15
N GLY A 135 5.49 -10.53 3.93
CA GLY A 135 5.67 -11.39 2.76
C GLY A 135 7.15 -11.73 2.50
N LEU A 136 8.04 -10.74 2.59
CA LEU A 136 9.48 -10.97 2.46
C LEU A 136 10.03 -11.80 3.64
N ALA A 137 9.56 -11.56 4.86
CA ALA A 137 9.92 -12.37 6.03
C ALA A 137 9.47 -13.83 5.88
N GLN A 138 8.30 -14.09 5.29
CA GLN A 138 7.86 -15.46 4.96
C GLN A 138 8.79 -16.13 3.96
N VAL A 139 9.22 -15.42 2.91
CA VAL A 139 10.21 -15.94 1.94
C VAL A 139 11.52 -16.31 2.65
N ALA A 140 12.00 -15.41 3.53
CA ALA A 140 13.20 -15.65 4.32
C ALA A 140 13.06 -16.80 5.32
N HIS A 141 11.88 -16.99 5.92
CA HIS A 141 11.66 -17.99 6.96
C HIS A 141 11.44 -19.40 6.39
N TYR A 142 10.59 -19.55 5.37
CA TYR A 142 10.21 -20.87 4.86
C TYR A 142 11.23 -21.46 3.90
N ASP A 143 11.71 -20.67 2.94
CA ASP A 143 12.62 -21.16 1.90
C ASP A 143 14.03 -20.55 1.99
N GLY A 144 14.25 -19.57 2.87
CA GLY A 144 15.56 -18.96 3.11
C GLY A 144 16.00 -18.01 1.99
N ILE A 145 16.67 -16.91 2.35
CA ILE A 145 17.34 -16.00 1.41
C ILE A 145 18.86 -16.20 1.57
N GLY A 146 19.51 -16.90 0.64
CA GLY A 146 20.99 -17.00 0.58
C GLY A 146 21.52 -18.37 0.17
N THR A 147 22.81 -18.64 0.43
CA THR A 147 23.54 -19.87 0.04
C THR A 147 23.02 -21.16 0.68
N ARG A 148 22.12 -21.07 1.67
CA ARG A 148 21.39 -22.20 2.27
C ARG A 148 19.88 -22.20 1.99
N GLY A 149 19.37 -21.15 1.34
CA GLY A 149 17.96 -21.03 0.96
C GLY A 149 17.68 -21.70 -0.38
N ARG A 150 16.48 -22.26 -0.55
CA ARG A 150 15.99 -22.81 -1.82
C ARG A 150 15.73 -21.72 -2.86
N GLN A 151 15.62 -20.46 -2.44
CA GLN A 151 15.40 -19.31 -3.33
C GLN A 151 16.32 -18.14 -2.96
N THR A 152 16.84 -17.42 -3.95
CA THR A 152 17.64 -16.21 -3.72
C THR A 152 17.18 -15.10 -4.64
N PRO A 153 17.15 -13.84 -4.19
CA PRO A 153 16.92 -12.72 -5.08
C PRO A 153 17.98 -12.67 -6.18
N SER A 154 17.58 -12.32 -7.40
CA SER A 154 18.51 -12.20 -8.51
C SER A 154 19.50 -11.05 -8.30
N ARG A 155 20.72 -11.22 -8.82
CA ARG A 155 21.76 -10.17 -8.75
C ARG A 155 21.29 -8.86 -9.39
N ASN A 156 20.51 -8.94 -10.46
CA ASN A 156 19.95 -7.77 -11.13
C ASN A 156 18.94 -7.04 -10.23
N CYS A 157 18.11 -7.79 -9.51
CA CYS A 157 17.20 -7.21 -8.53
C CYS A 157 17.97 -6.42 -7.46
N PHE A 158 19.04 -7.01 -6.90
CA PHE A 158 19.85 -6.31 -5.92
C PHE A 158 20.48 -5.02 -6.46
N VAL A 159 21.05 -5.05 -7.68
CA VAL A 159 21.62 -3.85 -8.33
C VAL A 159 20.55 -2.76 -8.49
N ILE A 160 19.37 -3.11 -8.99
CA ILE A 160 18.26 -2.16 -9.18
C ILE A 160 17.82 -1.57 -7.84
N CYS A 161 17.68 -2.40 -6.79
CA CYS A 161 17.32 -1.96 -5.45
C CYS A 161 18.35 -0.98 -4.87
N CYS A 162 19.64 -1.27 -5.03
CA CYS A 162 20.71 -0.36 -4.62
C CYS A 162 20.71 0.96 -5.40
N CYS A 163 20.38 0.94 -6.69
CA CYS A 163 20.26 2.16 -7.49
C CYS A 163 19.08 3.04 -7.05
N ILE A 164 17.96 2.46 -6.64
CA ILE A 164 16.77 3.20 -6.20
C ILE A 164 17.00 3.90 -4.84
N ILE A 165 17.79 3.28 -3.96
CA ILE A 165 18.06 3.80 -2.60
C ILE A 165 19.16 4.87 -2.60
N ARG A 166 19.91 5.03 -3.71
CA ARG A 166 21.02 5.98 -3.84
C ARG A 166 20.55 7.34 -4.36
#